data_AF-W2XLE6-F1
#
_entry.id   AF-W2XLE6-F1
#
_cell.length_a   1.000
_cell.length_b   1.000
_cell.length_c   1.000
_cell.angle_alpha   90.00
_cell.angle_beta   90.00
_cell.angle_gamma   90.00
#
_symmetry.space_group_name_H-M   'P 1'
#
loop_
_entity.id
_entity.type
_entity.pdbx_description
1 polymer ?
#
loop_
_entity_poly.entity_id
_entity_poly.type
_entity_poly.pdbx_seq_one_letter_code
_entity_poly.pdbx_strand_id
1 'polypeptide(L)'
;MSVSDVEEKSTVSDVEMQLVNHQNCVIAELVSLNQDLVKRVSELENRLVLPSGHSSVVTRKLPNASDVPNTEMESKAVVLKKKSCGTNALSKSPAAIWYEWYAKTPRLWDVSSNRQKKSAYKQITNYMKLFLPEGFALDPSTPSYCDEVMRAGMQVERCLFEFFGDHGIKSRNGSSVLKQLRKLHREGKLELLIKAYVARVNTGKISDPVPNHV
;
A
#
# COMPACT_ATOMS: atom_id res chain seq x y z
N MET A 1 -4.16 24.54 60.99
CA MET A 1 -3.58 23.95 59.77
C MET A 1 -2.25 23.38 60.17
N SER A 2 -2.18 22.06 60.24
CA SER A 2 -1.07 21.32 60.83
C SER A 2 0.10 21.28 59.86
N VAL A 3 1.33 21.32 60.39
CA VAL A 3 2.60 21.32 59.62
C VAL A 3 2.68 20.11 58.66
N SER A 4 2.02 19.01 59.02
CA SER A 4 1.90 17.78 58.24
C SER A 4 1.18 17.96 56.88
N ASP A 5 0.17 18.84 56.81
CA ASP A 5 -0.60 19.09 55.57
C ASP A 5 0.20 19.92 54.55
N VAL A 6 1.19 20.69 55.02
CA VAL A 6 2.04 21.54 54.18
C VAL A 6 3.17 20.74 53.53
N GLU A 7 3.72 19.76 54.26
CA GLU A 7 4.84 18.94 53.81
C GLU A 7 4.40 17.91 52.74
N GLU A 8 3.24 17.28 52.93
CA GLU A 8 2.66 16.34 51.95
C GLU A 8 2.30 17.05 50.64
N LYS A 9 1.72 18.25 50.73
CA LYS A 9 1.39 19.08 49.55
C LYS A 9 2.63 19.55 48.78
N SER A 10 3.76 19.78 49.46
CA SER A 10 5.02 20.15 48.83
C SER A 10 5.61 18.98 48.01
N THR A 11 5.56 17.76 48.55
CA THR A 11 6.11 16.57 47.88
C THR A 11 5.32 16.15 46.64
N VAL A 12 3.99 16.30 46.67
CA VAL A 12 3.12 16.04 45.49
C VAL A 12 3.41 17.05 44.37
N SER A 13 3.60 18.33 44.72
CA SER A 13 3.96 19.38 43.75
C SER A 13 5.32 19.14 43.09
N ASP A 14 6.28 18.57 43.81
CA ASP A 14 7.61 18.24 43.27
C ASP A 14 7.56 17.07 42.29
N VAL A 15 6.74 16.04 42.57
CA VAL A 15 6.55 14.91 41.66
C VAL A 15 5.83 15.34 40.38
N GLU A 16 4.81 16.20 40.49
CA GLU A 16 4.13 16.78 39.33
C GLU A 16 5.08 17.63 38.48
N MET A 17 5.94 18.45 39.11
CA MET A 17 6.95 19.23 38.41
C MET A 17 7.98 18.34 37.69
N GLN A 18 8.42 17.25 38.32
CA GLN A 18 9.33 16.28 37.69
C GLN A 18 8.68 15.59 36.49
N LEU A 19 7.41 15.22 36.60
CA LEU A 19 6.65 14.61 35.50
C LEU A 19 6.50 15.56 34.32
N VAL A 20 6.16 16.82 34.58
CA VAL A 20 6.04 17.86 33.53
C VAL A 20 7.39 18.10 32.85
N ASN A 21 8.49 18.15 33.62
CA ASN A 21 9.83 18.31 33.06
C ASN A 21 10.25 17.11 32.20
N HIS A 22 9.93 15.90 32.64
CA HIS A 22 10.18 14.69 31.86
C HIS A 22 9.37 14.68 30.55
N GLN A 23 8.08 15.02 30.62
CA GLN A 23 7.23 15.16 29.43
C GLN A 23 7.78 16.20 28.45
N ASN A 24 8.23 17.36 28.95
CA ASN A 24 8.86 18.38 28.12
C ASN A 24 10.15 17.89 27.44
N CYS A 25 10.98 17.09 28.13
CA CYS A 25 12.16 16.47 27.53
C CYS A 25 11.78 15.52 26.39
N VAL A 26 10.80 14.63 26.62
CA VAL A 26 10.34 13.67 25.62
C VAL A 26 9.73 14.39 24.40
N ILE A 27 8.97 15.47 24.63
CA ILE A 27 8.42 16.30 23.55
C ILE A 27 9.56 16.95 22.74
N ALA A 28 10.58 17.50 23.40
CA ALA A 28 11.71 18.11 22.71
C ALA A 28 12.48 17.09 21.84
N GLU A 29 12.69 15.88 22.35
CA GLU A 29 13.34 14.80 21.61
C GLU A 29 12.50 14.37 20.39
N LEU A 30 11.19 14.19 20.57
CA LEU A 30 10.27 13.87 19.47
C LEU A 30 10.23 14.97 18.40
N VAL A 31 10.27 16.23 18.80
CA VAL A 31 10.33 17.37 17.86
C VAL A 31 11.65 17.34 17.07
N SER A 32 12.78 17.10 17.74
CA SER A 32 14.09 17.00 17.08
C SER A 32 14.13 15.86 16.06
N LEU A 33 13.67 14.67 16.45
CA LEU A 33 13.59 13.52 15.54
C LEU A 33 12.68 13.79 14.34
N ASN A 34 11.52 14.41 14.55
CA ASN A 34 10.62 14.76 13.46
C ASN A 34 11.22 15.80 12.51
N GLN A 35 11.96 16.79 13.03
CA GLN A 35 12.67 17.77 12.19
C GLN A 35 13.75 17.10 11.32
N ASP A 36 14.52 16.18 11.91
CA ASP A 36 15.54 15.41 11.17
C ASP A 36 14.92 14.52 10.09
N LEU A 37 13.79 13.89 10.38
CA LEU A 37 13.03 13.13 9.39
C LEU A 37 12.53 14.02 8.25
N VAL A 38 11.96 15.19 8.57
CA VAL A 38 11.50 16.17 7.56
C VAL A 38 12.66 16.64 6.69
N LYS A 39 13.82 16.93 7.29
CA LYS A 39 15.02 17.34 6.54
C LYS A 39 15.49 16.24 5.60
N ARG A 40 15.59 15.00 6.08
CA ARG A 40 15.99 13.85 5.25
C ARG A 40 15.01 13.58 4.11
N VAL A 41 13.71 13.69 4.37
CA VAL A 41 12.67 13.55 3.33
C VAL A 41 12.80 14.66 2.30
N SER A 42 12.98 15.90 2.72
CA SER A 42 13.21 17.05 1.82
C SER A 42 14.46 16.89 0.97
N GLU A 43 15.57 16.41 1.53
CA GLU A 43 16.79 16.10 0.78
C GLU A 43 16.58 14.98 -0.26
N LEU A 44 15.84 13.92 0.11
CA LEU A 44 15.49 12.84 -0.83
C LEU A 44 14.58 13.35 -1.95
N GLU A 45 13.59 14.17 -1.62
CA GLU A 45 12.70 14.81 -2.59
C GLU A 45 13.47 15.74 -3.54
N ASN A 46 14.39 16.56 -3.03
CA ASN A 46 15.23 17.44 -3.84
C ASN A 46 16.16 16.65 -4.77
N ARG A 47 16.70 15.50 -4.33
CA ARG A 47 17.47 14.58 -5.18
C ARG A 47 16.63 13.95 -6.29
N LEU A 48 15.32 13.80 -6.09
CA LEU A 48 14.36 13.29 -7.06
C LEU A 48 13.83 14.36 -8.03
N VAL A 49 13.95 15.65 -7.67
CA VAL A 49 13.40 16.80 -8.42
C VAL A 49 14.40 17.44 -9.39
N LEU A 50 15.69 17.05 -9.39
CA LEU A 50 16.64 17.52 -10.40
C LEU A 50 16.18 17.09 -11.82
N PRO A 51 15.95 18.03 -12.75
CA PRO A 51 15.68 17.70 -14.13
C PRO A 51 16.96 17.13 -14.73
N SER A 52 16.97 15.83 -15.03
CA SER A 52 17.97 15.27 -15.95
C SER A 52 17.67 15.80 -17.35
N GLY A 53 18.24 16.96 -17.65
CA GLY A 53 18.51 17.45 -18.98
C GLY A 53 20.02 17.54 -19.15
N HIS A 54 20.53 16.83 -20.14
CA HIS A 54 21.89 16.87 -20.67
C HIS A 54 22.97 16.08 -19.92
N SER A 55 23.32 14.97 -20.57
CA SER A 55 24.65 14.36 -20.66
C SER A 55 25.79 15.26 -20.19
N SER A 56 26.57 14.79 -19.22
CA SER A 56 28.01 15.06 -19.17
C SER A 56 28.72 13.91 -18.49
N VAL A 57 29.27 13.09 -19.38
CA VAL A 57 30.37 12.16 -19.19
C VAL A 57 31.45 12.78 -18.29
N VAL A 58 31.81 12.07 -17.22
CA VAL A 58 33.19 12.10 -16.69
C VAL A 58 33.63 10.65 -16.54
N THR A 59 34.03 10.08 -17.67
CA THR A 59 34.98 8.98 -17.72
C THR A 59 36.31 9.47 -17.15
N ARG A 60 36.87 8.67 -16.24
CA ARG A 60 38.29 8.73 -15.86
C ARG A 60 39.13 8.60 -17.13
N LYS A 61 40.06 9.55 -17.34
CA LYS A 61 41.06 9.49 -18.41
C LYS A 61 41.98 8.28 -18.21
N LEU A 62 42.21 7.53 -19.29
CA LEU A 62 43.51 6.94 -19.64
C LEU A 62 43.63 6.98 -21.18
N PRO A 63 44.80 7.32 -21.76
CA PRO A 63 44.89 7.70 -23.17
C PRO A 63 45.14 6.51 -24.10
N ASN A 64 44.59 6.50 -25.32
CA ASN A 64 45.32 6.84 -26.57
C ASN A 64 44.65 6.24 -27.83
N ALA A 65 44.75 7.02 -28.93
CA ALA A 65 44.82 6.67 -30.37
C ALA A 65 43.68 5.95 -31.16
N SER A 66 43.22 6.69 -32.18
CA SER A 66 42.93 6.33 -33.61
C SER A 66 41.68 5.55 -34.07
N ASP A 67 40.98 6.22 -35.02
CA ASP A 67 40.31 5.77 -36.27
C ASP A 67 38.90 5.12 -36.32
N VAL A 68 37.95 5.93 -36.86
CA VAL A 68 36.88 5.75 -37.91
C VAL A 68 36.04 4.41 -38.03
N PRO A 69 34.95 4.31 -38.84
CA PRO A 69 33.55 4.34 -38.36
C PRO A 69 32.66 3.10 -38.69
N ASN A 70 31.46 3.11 -38.08
CA ASN A 70 30.16 2.59 -38.57
C ASN A 70 29.70 1.13 -38.26
N THR A 71 28.37 1.01 -38.13
CA THR A 71 27.49 -0.17 -38.37
C THR A 71 26.75 -0.79 -37.16
N GLU A 72 25.47 -0.39 -37.06
CA GLU A 72 24.22 -1.17 -36.87
C GLU A 72 23.82 -1.90 -35.56
N MET A 73 22.49 -1.76 -35.30
CA MET A 73 21.54 -2.62 -34.57
C MET A 73 21.70 -2.74 -33.05
N GLU A 74 20.67 -2.81 -32.20
CA GLU A 74 19.21 -2.65 -32.26
C GLU A 74 18.74 -2.85 -30.79
N SER A 75 17.67 -2.14 -30.36
CA SER A 75 16.67 -2.53 -29.33
C SER A 75 16.22 -1.33 -28.49
N LYS A 76 15.12 -0.71 -28.93
CA LYS A 76 14.40 0.35 -28.19
C LYS A 76 13.56 -0.26 -27.07
N ALA A 77 13.99 -0.11 -25.82
CA ALA A 77 13.10 -0.17 -24.67
C ALA A 77 12.37 1.18 -24.52
N VAL A 78 11.10 1.24 -24.96
CA VAL A 78 10.24 2.40 -24.72
C VAL A 78 9.82 2.41 -23.25
N VAL A 79 10.60 3.10 -22.42
CA VAL A 79 10.22 3.42 -21.03
C VAL A 79 9.11 4.46 -21.07
N LEU A 80 7.86 4.01 -20.93
CA LEU A 80 6.71 4.88 -20.74
C LEU A 80 6.86 5.65 -19.43
N LYS A 81 7.09 6.97 -19.57
CA LYS A 81 7.15 7.96 -18.49
C LYS A 81 5.91 7.85 -17.59
N LYS A 82 6.11 7.54 -16.30
CA LYS A 82 5.04 7.61 -15.29
C LYS A 82 4.68 9.07 -15.06
N LYS A 83 3.53 9.49 -15.61
CA LYS A 83 2.85 10.72 -15.19
C LYS A 83 2.46 10.54 -13.72
N SER A 84 3.02 11.37 -12.84
CA SER A 84 2.63 11.45 -11.43
C SER A 84 1.15 11.84 -11.38
N CYS A 85 0.30 10.87 -11.06
CA CYS A 85 -1.11 11.09 -10.77
C CYS A 85 -1.21 11.28 -9.26
N GLY A 86 -1.87 12.36 -8.84
CA GLY A 86 -1.90 12.84 -7.46
C GLY A 86 -2.10 11.77 -6.40
N THR A 87 -1.66 12.09 -5.20
CA THR A 87 -1.51 11.30 -3.94
C THR A 87 -2.64 10.32 -3.55
N ASN A 88 -3.74 10.26 -4.31
CA ASN A 88 -4.88 9.37 -4.14
C ASN A 88 -4.95 8.21 -5.15
N ALA A 89 -4.06 8.15 -6.14
CA ALA A 89 -4.05 7.09 -7.13
C ALA A 89 -3.55 5.76 -6.52
N LEU A 90 -4.31 4.70 -6.74
CA LEU A 90 -3.97 3.34 -6.34
C LEU A 90 -3.05 2.71 -7.38
N SER A 91 -1.76 3.05 -7.29
CA SER A 91 -0.73 2.56 -8.22
C SER A 91 -0.39 1.07 -8.06
N LYS A 92 -0.88 0.43 -6.99
CA LYS A 92 -0.59 -0.97 -6.64
C LYS A 92 -1.34 -1.95 -7.53
N SER A 93 -0.76 -3.13 -7.71
CA SER A 93 -1.44 -4.25 -8.36
C SER A 93 -2.56 -4.80 -7.45
N PRO A 94 -3.56 -5.50 -8.01
CA PRO A 94 -4.58 -6.20 -7.24
C PRO A 94 -4.00 -7.11 -6.14
N ALA A 95 -2.99 -7.93 -6.44
CA ALA A 95 -2.36 -8.81 -5.46
C ALA A 95 -1.74 -8.05 -4.27
N ALA A 96 -1.09 -6.91 -4.55
CA ALA A 96 -0.55 -6.05 -3.50
C ALA A 96 -1.66 -5.40 -2.65
N ILE A 97 -2.80 -5.03 -3.25
CA ILE A 97 -3.95 -4.50 -2.53
C ILE A 97 -4.59 -5.58 -1.66
N TRP A 98 -4.72 -6.81 -2.16
CA TRP A 98 -5.18 -7.97 -1.41
C TRP A 98 -4.28 -8.25 -0.20
N TYR A 99 -2.97 -8.31 -0.43
CA TYR A 99 -2.00 -8.51 0.65
C TYR A 99 -2.06 -7.39 1.68
N GLU A 100 -2.10 -6.13 1.26
CA GLU A 100 -2.21 -5.04 2.24
C GLU A 100 -3.52 -5.05 3.00
N TRP A 101 -4.63 -5.39 2.33
CA TRP A 101 -5.93 -5.52 2.98
C TRP A 101 -5.87 -6.54 4.10
N TYR A 102 -5.39 -7.76 3.80
CA TYR A 102 -5.43 -8.89 4.72
C TYR A 102 -4.24 -9.00 5.68
N ALA A 103 -3.02 -8.76 5.22
CA ALA A 103 -1.80 -9.08 5.96
C ALA A 103 -1.13 -7.89 6.67
N LYS A 104 -1.43 -6.65 6.28
CA LYS A 104 -0.80 -5.47 6.91
C LYS A 104 -1.23 -5.32 8.38
N THR A 105 -0.28 -4.95 9.25
CA THR A 105 -0.52 -4.67 10.67
C THR A 105 -0.22 -3.19 10.96
N PRO A 106 -1.11 -2.44 11.65
CA PRO A 106 -2.48 -2.82 12.02
C PRO A 106 -3.35 -3.09 10.79
N ARG A 107 -4.40 -3.92 10.93
CA ARG A 107 -5.28 -4.25 9.80
C ARG A 107 -5.92 -2.99 9.25
N LEU A 108 -6.05 -2.91 7.92
CA LEU A 108 -6.60 -1.74 7.24
C LEU A 108 -8.06 -1.46 7.57
N TRP A 109 -8.80 -2.46 8.04
CA TRP A 109 -10.16 -2.28 8.55
C TRP A 109 -10.21 -1.80 10.00
N ASP A 110 -9.18 -2.02 10.81
CA ASP A 110 -9.12 -1.57 12.21
C ASP A 110 -8.65 -0.12 12.34
N VAL A 111 -7.60 0.24 11.59
CA VAL A 111 -6.96 1.57 11.68
C VAL A 111 -6.86 2.16 10.28
N SER A 112 -7.54 3.27 10.02
CA SER A 112 -7.30 4.02 8.78
C SER A 112 -7.45 5.52 8.98
N SER A 113 -6.33 6.22 8.80
CA SER A 113 -6.28 7.69 8.67
C SER A 113 -6.83 8.18 7.33
N ASN A 114 -6.92 7.33 6.31
CA ASN A 114 -7.41 7.67 4.98
C ASN A 114 -8.64 6.82 4.61
N ARG A 115 -9.82 7.33 4.97
CA ARG A 115 -11.12 6.70 4.70
C ARG A 115 -11.34 6.39 3.22
N GLN A 116 -10.86 7.27 2.32
CA GLN A 116 -11.01 7.07 0.88
C GLN A 116 -10.21 5.86 0.39
N LYS A 117 -8.95 5.74 0.85
CA LYS A 117 -8.11 4.57 0.55
C LYS A 117 -8.71 3.29 1.12
N LYS A 118 -9.18 3.30 2.37
CA LYS A 118 -9.87 2.15 2.99
C LYS A 118 -11.08 1.72 2.18
N SER A 119 -11.94 2.66 1.77
CA SER A 119 -13.10 2.37 0.94
C SER A 119 -12.71 1.77 -0.42
N ALA A 120 -11.69 2.33 -1.08
CA ALA A 120 -11.20 1.82 -2.35
C ALA A 120 -10.62 0.40 -2.24
N TYR A 121 -9.81 0.13 -1.21
CA TYR A 121 -9.28 -1.21 -0.94
C TYR A 121 -10.41 -2.20 -0.64
N LYS A 122 -11.33 -1.85 0.26
CA LYS A 122 -12.49 -2.68 0.58
C LYS A 122 -13.27 -3.06 -0.69
N GLN A 123 -13.55 -2.09 -1.55
CA GLN A 123 -14.29 -2.34 -2.79
C GLN A 123 -13.52 -3.24 -3.76
N ILE A 124 -12.23 -2.97 -3.99
CA ILE A 124 -11.39 -3.83 -4.84
C ILE A 124 -11.35 -5.25 -4.28
N THR A 125 -11.04 -5.42 -3.00
CA THR A 125 -10.95 -6.72 -2.36
C THR A 125 -12.28 -7.48 -2.46
N ASN A 126 -13.42 -6.81 -2.28
CA ASN A 126 -14.73 -7.45 -2.41
C ASN A 126 -15.01 -7.96 -3.83
N TYR A 127 -14.67 -7.20 -4.87
CA TYR A 127 -14.75 -7.71 -6.24
C TYR A 127 -13.74 -8.83 -6.49
N MET A 128 -12.53 -8.70 -5.95
CA MET A 128 -11.45 -9.68 -6.08
C MET A 128 -11.84 -11.07 -5.56
N LYS A 129 -12.61 -11.15 -4.46
CA LYS A 129 -13.14 -12.42 -3.91
C LYS A 129 -13.96 -13.22 -4.92
N LEU A 130 -14.57 -12.57 -5.90
CA LEU A 130 -15.39 -13.23 -6.93
C LEU A 130 -14.56 -14.13 -7.86
N PHE A 131 -13.26 -13.85 -8.00
CA PHE A 131 -12.34 -14.50 -8.92
C PHE A 131 -11.57 -15.67 -8.28
N LEU A 132 -12.00 -16.13 -7.09
CA LEU A 132 -11.48 -17.35 -6.45
C LEU A 132 -12.43 -18.51 -6.75
N PRO A 133 -12.15 -19.36 -7.74
CA PRO A 133 -13.08 -20.39 -8.19
C PRO A 133 -13.41 -21.42 -7.10
N GLU A 134 -12.42 -21.76 -6.26
CA GLU A 134 -12.58 -22.70 -5.14
C GLU A 134 -12.91 -22.03 -3.81
N GLY A 135 -13.03 -20.70 -3.78
CA GLY A 135 -13.12 -19.94 -2.53
C GLY A 135 -11.75 -19.74 -1.88
N PHE A 136 -11.76 -19.41 -0.59
CA PHE A 136 -10.56 -19.20 0.21
C PHE A 136 -10.87 -19.32 1.69
N ALA A 137 -9.91 -19.79 2.46
CA ALA A 137 -9.95 -19.72 3.91
C ALA A 137 -8.68 -18.99 4.37
N LEU A 138 -8.84 -17.93 5.14
CA LEU A 138 -7.74 -17.17 5.72
C LEU A 138 -7.93 -17.12 7.23
N ASP A 139 -7.03 -17.76 7.96
CA ASP A 139 -7.04 -17.79 9.41
C ASP A 139 -5.84 -17.00 9.97
N PRO A 140 -6.06 -15.81 10.57
CA PRO A 140 -5.01 -15.00 11.17
C PRO A 140 -4.20 -15.70 12.27
N SER A 141 -4.71 -16.79 12.84
CA SER A 141 -4.04 -17.57 13.89
C SER A 141 -3.01 -18.56 13.33
N THR A 142 -3.01 -18.85 12.03
CA THR A 142 -2.05 -19.79 11.44
C THR A 142 -0.70 -19.11 11.17
N PRO A 143 0.43 -19.82 11.41
CA PRO A 143 1.75 -19.31 11.01
C PRO A 143 1.89 -19.08 9.50
N SER A 144 1.11 -19.81 8.68
CA SER A 144 1.06 -19.72 7.22
C SER A 144 0.17 -18.60 6.69
N TYR A 145 -0.45 -17.81 7.55
CA TYR A 145 -1.44 -16.80 7.15
C TYR A 145 -0.93 -15.86 6.05
N CYS A 146 0.27 -15.28 6.20
CA CYS A 146 0.82 -14.35 5.22
C CYS A 146 1.06 -15.02 3.86
N ASP A 147 1.51 -16.27 3.85
CA ASP A 147 1.75 -17.05 2.63
C ASP A 147 0.44 -17.42 1.94
N GLU A 148 -0.60 -17.78 2.72
CA GLU A 148 -1.94 -18.04 2.22
C GLU A 148 -2.57 -16.78 1.60
N VAL A 149 -2.46 -15.63 2.27
CA VAL A 149 -2.89 -14.33 1.75
C VAL A 149 -2.17 -14.00 0.45
N MET A 150 -0.85 -14.21 0.40
CA MET A 150 -0.04 -13.94 -0.79
C MET A 150 -0.47 -14.84 -1.95
N ARG A 151 -0.57 -16.16 -1.73
CA ARG A 151 -0.99 -17.14 -2.74
C ARG A 151 -2.39 -16.85 -3.28
N ALA A 152 -3.35 -16.56 -2.39
CA ALA A 152 -4.70 -16.17 -2.77
C ALA A 152 -4.70 -14.88 -3.60
N GLY A 153 -3.94 -13.86 -3.17
CA GLY A 153 -3.81 -12.60 -3.90
C GLY A 153 -3.26 -12.76 -5.32
N MET A 154 -2.24 -13.61 -5.49
CA MET A 154 -1.69 -13.95 -6.81
C MET A 154 -2.68 -14.71 -7.69
N GLN A 155 -3.43 -15.65 -7.10
CA GLN A 155 -4.46 -16.41 -7.83
C GLN A 155 -5.58 -15.49 -8.30
N VAL A 156 -6.11 -14.64 -7.42
CA VAL A 156 -7.13 -13.65 -7.78
C VAL A 156 -6.64 -12.76 -8.91
N GLU A 157 -5.43 -12.22 -8.79
CA GLU A 157 -4.89 -11.30 -9.79
C GLU A 157 -4.80 -11.96 -11.17
N ARG A 158 -4.37 -13.23 -11.22
CA ARG A 158 -4.35 -14.02 -12.45
C ARG A 158 -5.74 -14.18 -13.06
N CYS A 159 -6.70 -14.70 -12.28
CA CYS A 159 -8.06 -14.96 -12.75
C CYS A 159 -8.80 -13.67 -13.14
N LEU A 160 -8.57 -12.58 -12.40
CA LEU A 160 -9.09 -11.25 -12.72
C LEU A 160 -8.58 -10.74 -14.08
N PHE A 161 -7.29 -10.93 -14.34
CA PHE A 161 -6.69 -10.45 -15.59
C PHE A 161 -7.02 -11.33 -16.79
N GLU A 162 -7.22 -12.63 -16.59
CA GLU A 162 -7.80 -13.54 -17.59
C GLU A 162 -9.20 -13.07 -17.98
N PHE A 163 -10.07 -12.86 -17.00
CA PHE A 163 -11.42 -12.32 -17.23
C PHE A 163 -11.41 -10.95 -17.92
N PHE A 164 -10.47 -10.06 -17.56
CA PHE A 164 -10.29 -8.79 -18.24
C PHE A 164 -9.86 -8.97 -19.69
N GLY A 165 -9.01 -9.97 -19.98
CA GLY A 165 -8.61 -10.34 -21.33
C GLY A 165 -9.81 -10.70 -22.20
N ASP A 166 -10.73 -11.53 -21.68
CA ASP A 166 -11.96 -11.94 -22.37
C ASP A 166 -12.90 -10.76 -22.68
N HIS A 167 -12.78 -9.67 -21.92
CA HIS A 167 -13.55 -8.44 -22.09
C HIS A 167 -12.78 -7.31 -22.80
N GLY A 168 -11.59 -7.60 -23.35
CA GLY A 168 -10.76 -6.62 -24.06
C GLY A 168 -10.16 -5.52 -23.18
N ILE A 169 -10.06 -5.74 -21.87
CA ILE A 169 -9.57 -4.77 -20.89
C ILE A 169 -8.08 -5.02 -20.60
N LYS A 170 -7.26 -3.97 -20.73
CA LYS A 170 -5.80 -4.02 -20.48
C LYS A 170 -5.37 -3.36 -19.15
N SER A 171 -6.32 -2.90 -18.33
CA SER A 171 -6.07 -2.21 -17.06
C SER A 171 -5.44 -3.13 -16.01
N ARG A 172 -4.34 -2.68 -15.38
CA ARG A 172 -3.60 -3.50 -14.39
C ARG A 172 -3.41 -2.85 -13.01
N ASN A 173 -3.44 -1.52 -12.88
CA ASN A 173 -3.31 -0.86 -11.58
C ASN A 173 -4.65 -0.80 -10.84
N GLY A 174 -4.61 -0.73 -9.51
CA GLY A 174 -5.80 -0.78 -8.65
C GLY A 174 -6.88 0.24 -8.99
N SER A 175 -6.53 1.50 -9.23
CA SER A 175 -7.51 2.53 -9.56
C SER A 175 -8.24 2.22 -10.87
N SER A 176 -7.50 1.80 -11.90
CA SER A 176 -8.06 1.45 -13.19
C SER A 176 -8.88 0.16 -13.10
N VAL A 177 -8.38 -0.85 -12.39
CA VAL A 177 -9.07 -2.11 -12.12
C VAL A 177 -10.41 -1.86 -11.44
N LEU A 178 -10.46 -1.05 -10.38
CA LEU A 178 -11.72 -0.71 -9.70
C LEU A 178 -12.71 -0.01 -10.63
N LYS A 179 -12.23 0.91 -11.47
CA LYS A 179 -13.07 1.58 -12.47
C LYS A 179 -13.68 0.58 -13.44
N GLN A 180 -12.90 -0.38 -13.93
CA GLN A 180 -13.37 -1.41 -14.86
C GLN A 180 -14.33 -2.39 -14.19
N LEU A 181 -14.05 -2.85 -12.96
CA LEU A 181 -14.93 -3.72 -12.19
C LEU A 181 -16.31 -3.07 -11.96
N ARG A 182 -16.35 -1.79 -11.59
CA ARG A 182 -17.62 -1.04 -11.46
C ARG A 182 -18.38 -0.93 -12.79
N LYS A 183 -17.67 -0.83 -13.92
CA LYS A 183 -18.30 -0.83 -15.25
C LYS A 183 -18.92 -2.19 -15.55
N LEU A 184 -18.13 -3.27 -15.43
CA LEU A 184 -18.56 -4.65 -15.64
C LEU A 184 -19.74 -5.04 -14.74
N HIS A 185 -19.75 -4.58 -13.48
CA HIS A 185 -20.87 -4.79 -12.57
C HIS A 185 -22.16 -4.13 -13.07
N ARG A 186 -22.09 -2.87 -13.50
CA ARG A 186 -23.26 -2.15 -14.06
C ARG A 186 -23.78 -2.78 -15.35
N GLU A 187 -22.89 -3.40 -16.13
CA GLU A 187 -23.23 -4.12 -17.36
C GLU A 187 -23.68 -5.57 -17.12
N GLY A 188 -23.78 -6.02 -15.85
CA GLY A 188 -24.20 -7.37 -15.48
C GLY A 188 -23.18 -8.47 -15.79
N LYS A 189 -21.96 -8.11 -16.21
CA LYS A 189 -20.92 -9.07 -16.62
C LYS A 189 -20.35 -9.89 -15.45
N LEU A 190 -20.57 -9.44 -14.21
CA LEU A 190 -20.11 -10.13 -13.00
C LEU A 190 -21.18 -11.08 -12.41
N GLU A 191 -22.38 -11.15 -12.98
CA GLU A 191 -23.54 -11.81 -12.35
C GLU A 191 -23.31 -13.30 -12.07
N LEU A 192 -22.68 -14.02 -13.01
CA LEU A 192 -22.34 -15.43 -12.83
C LEU A 192 -21.28 -15.62 -11.72
N LEU A 193 -20.29 -14.73 -11.64
CA LEU A 193 -19.27 -14.78 -10.61
C LEU A 193 -19.85 -14.47 -9.22
N ILE A 194 -20.81 -13.55 -9.14
CA ILE A 194 -21.55 -13.24 -7.92
C ILE A 194 -22.36 -14.46 -7.46
N LYS A 195 -23.12 -15.11 -8.35
CA LYS A 195 -23.87 -16.33 -8.04
C LYS A 195 -22.95 -17.45 -7.54
N ALA A 196 -21.83 -17.67 -8.23
CA ALA A 196 -20.83 -18.65 -7.82
C ALA A 196 -20.21 -18.32 -6.45
N TYR A 197 -19.94 -17.04 -6.17
CA TYR A 197 -19.46 -16.59 -4.87
C TYR A 197 -20.46 -16.88 -3.75
N VAL A 198 -21.74 -16.55 -3.96
CA VAL A 198 -22.82 -16.85 -2.99
C VAL A 198 -22.91 -18.35 -2.71
N ALA A 199 -22.83 -19.19 -3.74
CA ALA A 199 -22.81 -20.64 -3.57
C ALA A 199 -21.60 -21.12 -2.72
N ARG A 200 -20.42 -20.52 -2.90
CA ARG A 200 -19.24 -20.80 -2.09
C ARG A 200 -19.39 -20.37 -0.63
N VAL A 201 -20.04 -19.23 -0.38
CA VAL A 201 -20.36 -18.78 0.99
C VAL A 201 -21.30 -19.80 1.64
N ASN A 202 -22.38 -20.19 0.96
CA ASN A 202 -23.38 -21.11 1.49
C ASN A 202 -22.83 -22.52 1.75
N THR A 203 -21.81 -22.94 1.02
CA THR A 203 -21.14 -24.24 1.19
C THR A 203 -19.97 -24.21 2.18
N GLY A 204 -19.70 -23.07 2.82
CA GLY A 204 -18.63 -22.93 3.81
C GLY A 204 -17.22 -22.92 3.21
N LYS A 205 -17.08 -22.73 1.89
CA LYS A 205 -15.76 -22.65 1.21
C LYS A 205 -15.08 -21.28 1.37
N ILE A 206 -15.68 -20.36 2.12
CA ILE A 206 -15.16 -19.02 2.36
C ILE A 206 -15.03 -18.78 3.86
N SER A 207 -13.79 -18.59 4.33
CA SER A 207 -13.49 -18.06 5.66
C SER A 207 -12.74 -16.74 5.52
N ASP A 208 -13.44 -15.65 5.81
CA ASP A 208 -12.95 -14.28 5.66
C ASP A 208 -12.75 -13.64 7.05
N PRO A 209 -11.52 -13.29 7.44
CA PRO A 209 -11.24 -12.72 8.76
C PRO A 209 -11.68 -11.25 8.90
N VAL A 210 -12.14 -10.62 7.82
CA VAL A 210 -12.69 -9.27 7.88
C VAL A 210 -13.99 -9.31 8.70
N PRO A 211 -14.11 -8.51 9.77
CA PRO A 211 -15.34 -8.45 10.55
C PRO A 211 -16.55 -8.14 9.64
N ASN A 212 -17.60 -8.95 9.77
CA ASN A 212 -18.90 -8.61 9.22
C ASN A 212 -19.37 -7.34 9.94
N HIS A 213 -19.39 -6.21 9.24
CA HIS A 213 -20.07 -5.03 9.74
C HIS A 213 -21.57 -5.32 9.68
N VAL A 214 -22.08 -5.85 10.79
CA VAL A 214 -23.51 -5.91 11.11
C VAL A 214 -24.01 -4.50 11.37
#